data_AF-A0A382CSQ6-F1
#
_entry.id   AF-A0A382CSQ6-F1
#
_cell.length_a   1.000
_cell.length_b   1.000
_cell.length_c   1.000
_cell.angle_alpha   90.00
_cell.angle_beta   90.00
_cell.angle_gamma   90.00
#
_symmetry.space_group_name_H-M   'P 1'
#
loop_
_entity.id
_entity.type
_entity.pdbx_description
1 polymer ?
#
loop_
_entity_poly.entity_id
_entity_poly.type
_entity_poly.pdbx_seq_one_letter_code
_entity_poly.pdbx_strand_id
1 'polypeptide(L)'
;MGSRSVMLLVLYYILSTGGGMVLAQNSPIDFETGGYGETWTWIVFENDSNPSLEIVTNPNTGGINSSATVAKFTALQTGQPWAGCESLHGSDIGT
;
A
#
# COMPACT_ATOMS: atom_id res chain seq x y z
N MET A 1 2.65 20.41 -46.45
CA MET A 1 1.95 19.28 -45.78
C MET A 1 0.47 19.60 -45.71
N GLY A 2 -0.41 18.63 -45.94
CA GLY A 2 -1.86 18.86 -45.87
C GLY A 2 -2.35 19.05 -44.43
N SER A 3 -3.47 19.75 -44.24
CA SER A 3 -4.11 19.99 -42.93
C SER A 3 -4.30 18.70 -42.12
N ARG A 4 -4.62 17.59 -42.79
CA ARG A 4 -4.73 16.24 -42.20
C ARG A 4 -3.41 15.73 -41.62
N SER A 5 -2.29 15.99 -42.30
CA SER A 5 -0.95 15.59 -41.83
C SER A 5 -0.47 16.44 -40.65
N VAL A 6 -0.85 17.73 -40.60
CA VAL A 6 -0.53 18.62 -39.47
C VAL A 6 -1.33 18.21 -38.24
N MET A 7 -2.61 17.86 -38.40
CA MET A 7 -3.45 17.40 -37.28
C MET A 7 -2.94 16.10 -36.66
N LEU A 8 -2.48 15.15 -37.49
CA LEU A 8 -1.90 13.89 -37.02
C LEU A 8 -0.58 14.10 -36.27
N LEU A 9 0.25 15.04 -36.72
CA LEU A 9 1.52 15.37 -36.05
C LEU A 9 1.28 16.06 -34.70
N VAL A 10 0.29 16.93 -34.60
CA VAL A 10 -0.09 17.57 -33.33
C VAL A 10 -0.64 16.54 -32.34
N LEU A 11 -1.50 15.61 -32.80
CA LEU A 11 -2.03 14.54 -31.96
C LEU A 11 -0.91 13.60 -31.47
N TYR A 12 0.03 13.24 -32.34
CA TYR A 12 1.20 12.44 -31.98
C TYR A 12 2.08 13.14 -30.95
N TYR A 13 2.30 14.45 -31.09
CA TYR A 13 3.09 15.25 -30.15
C TYR A 13 2.44 15.36 -28.77
N ILE A 14 1.11 15.48 -28.71
CA ILE A 14 0.36 15.50 -27.43
C ILE A 14 0.44 14.12 -26.75
N LEU A 15 0.31 13.04 -27.51
CA LEU A 15 0.40 11.67 -26.98
C LEU A 15 1.82 11.29 -26.55
N SER A 16 2.86 11.84 -27.19
CA SER A 16 4.26 11.55 -26.86
C SER A 16 4.83 12.40 -25.72
N THR A 17 4.23 13.56 -25.43
CA THR A 17 4.62 14.44 -24.32
C THR A 17 3.72 14.32 -23.09
N GLY A 18 2.52 13.73 -23.25
CA GLY A 18 1.64 13.36 -22.15
C GLY A 18 2.18 12.14 -21.40
N GLY A 19 3.18 12.34 -20.54
CA GLY A 19 3.59 11.33 -19.58
C GLY A 19 2.41 10.94 -18.70
N GLY A 20 1.92 9.70 -18.85
CA GLY A 20 0.88 9.17 -17.98
C GLY A 20 1.32 9.24 -16.52
N MET A 21 0.43 9.71 -15.64
CA MET A 21 0.64 9.64 -14.19
C MET A 21 0.63 8.16 -13.79
N VAL A 22 1.79 7.57 -13.54
CA VAL A 22 1.89 6.24 -12.94
C VAL A 22 1.68 6.43 -11.43
N LEU A 23 0.51 6.06 -10.93
CA LEU A 23 0.30 5.93 -9.48
C LEU A 23 0.97 4.63 -9.04
N ALA A 24 2.10 4.73 -8.34
CA ALA A 24 2.75 3.59 -7.71
C ALA A 24 2.14 3.30 -6.33
N GLN A 25 2.35 2.09 -5.81
CA GLN A 25 1.96 1.72 -4.45
C GLN A 25 2.73 2.58 -3.42
N ASN A 26 2.03 3.09 -2.40
CA ASN A 26 2.64 3.81 -1.29
C ASN A 26 3.65 2.90 -0.57
N SER A 27 4.93 3.14 -0.80
CA SER A 27 6.04 2.28 -0.37
C SER A 27 7.31 3.12 -0.11
N PRO A 28 8.16 2.74 0.86
CA PRO A 28 8.00 1.61 1.79
C PRO A 28 6.94 1.89 2.86
N ILE A 29 6.22 0.85 3.30
CA ILE A 29 5.39 0.90 4.51
C ILE A 29 6.33 0.73 5.70
N ASP A 30 6.36 1.71 6.59
CA ASP A 30 7.33 1.81 7.68
C ASP A 30 6.71 2.00 9.07
N PHE A 31 5.41 2.32 9.15
CA PHE A 31 4.65 2.52 10.40
C PHE A 31 5.13 3.70 11.27
N GLU A 32 6.02 4.54 10.74
CA GLU A 32 6.62 5.65 11.46
C GLU A 32 5.68 6.85 11.57
N THR A 33 5.90 7.74 12.54
CA THR A 33 5.09 8.96 12.70
C THR A 33 5.11 9.80 11.41
N GLY A 34 3.94 9.97 10.80
CA GLY A 34 3.80 10.69 9.52
C GLY A 34 4.26 9.92 8.28
N GLY A 35 4.70 8.67 8.45
CA GLY A 35 5.09 7.74 7.38
C GLY A 35 3.91 6.93 6.82
N TYR A 36 4.22 6.02 5.89
CA TYR A 36 3.20 5.16 5.29
C TYR A 36 2.85 4.00 6.22
N GLY A 37 1.54 3.76 6.40
CA GLY A 37 1.03 2.69 7.26
C GLY A 37 0.69 3.12 8.68
N GLU A 38 1.13 4.28 9.16
CA GLU A 38 0.87 4.74 10.53
C GLU A 38 -0.60 5.13 10.76
N THR A 39 -1.17 5.92 9.85
CA THR A 39 -2.58 6.35 9.92
C THR A 39 -3.53 5.52 9.05
N TRP A 40 -3.06 4.40 8.49
CA TRP A 40 -3.90 3.57 7.64
C TRP A 40 -4.91 2.79 8.48
N THR A 41 -6.09 2.54 7.91
CA THR A 41 -7.04 1.64 8.55
C THR A 41 -6.59 0.20 8.29
N TRP A 42 -6.18 -0.50 9.34
CA TRP A 42 -5.84 -1.91 9.28
C TRP A 42 -6.98 -2.76 9.81
N ILE A 43 -7.51 -3.65 8.98
CA ILE A 43 -8.61 -4.54 9.30
C ILE A 43 -8.04 -5.92 9.56
N VAL A 44 -8.29 -6.46 10.74
CA VAL A 44 -7.97 -7.85 11.08
C VAL A 44 -9.13 -8.75 10.66
N PHE A 45 -8.81 -9.89 10.06
CA PHE A 45 -9.78 -10.87 9.61
C PHE A 45 -9.47 -12.27 10.15
N GLU A 46 -10.53 -13.06 10.28
CA GLU A 46 -10.52 -14.48 10.65
C GLU A 46 -9.76 -14.82 11.93
N ASN A 47 -9.53 -13.84 12.79
CA ASN A 47 -8.83 -13.95 14.06
C ASN A 47 -9.82 -13.96 15.23
N ASP A 48 -10.94 -14.67 15.08
CA ASP A 48 -12.05 -14.74 16.05
C ASP A 48 -12.65 -13.36 16.38
N SER A 49 -12.30 -12.76 17.52
CA SER A 49 -12.75 -11.40 17.89
C SER A 49 -12.18 -10.28 17.02
N ASN A 50 -11.25 -10.59 16.12
CA ASN A 50 -10.55 -9.65 15.24
C ASN A 50 -9.98 -8.44 16.01
N PRO A 51 -9.10 -8.66 17.00
CA PRO A 51 -8.46 -7.55 17.71
C PRO A 51 -7.68 -6.68 16.72
N SER A 52 -7.74 -5.35 16.88
CA SER A 52 -7.08 -4.42 15.97
C SER A 52 -5.57 -4.65 15.88
N LEU A 53 -4.99 -4.39 14.70
CA LEU A 53 -3.54 -4.35 14.52
C LEU A 53 -2.94 -3.25 15.41
N GLU A 54 -1.85 -3.56 16.10
CA GLU A 54 -1.16 -2.59 16.95
C GLU A 54 0.11 -2.08 16.24
N ILE A 55 0.42 -0.79 16.39
CA ILE A 55 1.73 -0.25 16.05
C ILE A 55 2.52 -0.10 17.35
N VAL A 56 3.67 -0.76 17.43
CA VAL A 56 4.49 -0.86 18.65
C VAL A 56 5.94 -0.49 18.36
N THR A 57 6.72 -0.20 19.40
CA THR A 57 8.17 -0.05 19.27
C THR A 57 8.77 -1.32 18.65
N ASN A 58 9.62 -1.14 17.64
CA ASN A 58 10.29 -2.25 16.98
C ASN A 58 11.20 -2.99 17.98
N PRO A 59 10.94 -4.29 18.27
CA PRO A 59 11.76 -5.04 19.21
C PRO A 59 13.15 -5.38 18.66
N ASN A 60 13.37 -5.22 17.35
CA ASN A 60 14.64 -5.47 16.69
C ASN A 60 14.90 -4.43 15.59
N THR A 61 15.55 -3.33 15.98
CA THR A 61 15.95 -2.23 15.09
C THR A 61 17.30 -2.48 14.40
N GLY A 62 17.86 -3.69 14.51
CA GLY A 62 19.14 -4.04 13.91
C GLY A 62 19.00 -4.54 12.47
N GLY A 63 20.06 -4.40 11.67
CA GLY A 63 20.12 -4.96 10.32
C GLY A 63 19.33 -4.16 9.29
N ILE A 64 18.54 -4.84 8.45
CA ILE A 64 17.83 -4.22 7.32
C ILE A 64 16.61 -3.41 7.77
N ASN A 65 15.93 -3.82 8.84
CA ASN A 65 14.78 -3.08 9.37
C ASN A 65 15.19 -2.12 10.49
N SER A 66 15.49 -0.87 10.14
CA SER A 66 15.88 0.18 11.07
C SER A 66 14.71 1.04 11.57
N SER A 67 13.46 0.67 11.28
CA SER A 67 12.27 1.42 11.71
C SER A 67 12.19 1.48 13.24
N ALA A 68 11.73 2.61 13.81
CA ALA A 68 11.54 2.74 15.26
C ALA A 68 10.29 1.99 15.73
N THR A 69 9.33 1.77 14.82
CA THR A 69 8.05 1.14 15.07
C THR A 69 7.73 0.06 14.03
N VAL A 70 6.87 -0.88 14.41
CA VAL A 70 6.39 -1.98 13.55
C VAL A 70 4.93 -2.31 13.85
N ALA A 71 4.24 -2.86 12.87
CA ALA A 71 2.97 -3.54 13.10
C ALA A 71 3.15 -4.84 13.90
N LYS A 72 2.25 -5.09 14.85
CA LYS A 72 2.15 -6.31 15.64
C LYS A 72 0.75 -6.91 15.47
N PHE A 73 0.71 -8.06 14.80
CA PHE A 73 -0.48 -8.90 14.71
C PHE A 73 -0.40 -10.02 15.76
N THR A 74 -1.48 -10.20 16.53
CA THR A 74 -1.58 -11.28 17.53
C THR A 74 -2.56 -12.33 17.05
N ALA A 75 -2.07 -13.46 16.54
CA ALA A 75 -2.93 -14.60 16.21
C ALA A 75 -3.51 -15.22 17.48
N LEU A 76 -4.83 -15.32 17.57
CA LEU A 76 -5.52 -15.94 18.68
C LEU A 76 -5.56 -17.46 18.51
N GLN A 77 -5.51 -18.20 19.61
CA GLN A 77 -5.68 -19.66 19.58
C GLN A 77 -7.05 -20.08 19.03
N THR A 78 -8.07 -19.22 19.19
CA THR A 78 -9.42 -19.40 18.66
C THR A 78 -9.57 -18.90 17.22
N GLY A 79 -8.58 -18.19 16.68
CA GLY A 79 -8.56 -17.70 15.31
C GLY A 79 -8.28 -18.80 14.29
N GLN A 80 -8.53 -18.51 13.02
CA GLN A 80 -8.21 -19.41 11.92
C GLN A 80 -6.69 -19.46 11.69
N PRO A 81 -6.16 -20.57 11.15
CA PRO A 81 -4.74 -20.69 10.79
C PRO A 81 -4.26 -19.66 9.75
N TRP A 82 -5.18 -19.06 9.00
CA TRP A 82 -4.93 -18.07 7.96
C TRP A 82 -5.36 -16.65 8.35
N ALA A 83 -5.61 -16.40 9.64
CA ALA A 83 -5.92 -15.09 10.16
C ALA A 83 -4.82 -14.06 9.82
N GLY A 84 -5.22 -12.82 9.54
CA GLY A 84 -4.29 -11.77 9.10
C GLY A 84 -4.85 -10.37 9.22
N CYS A 85 -4.21 -9.42 8.54
CA CYS A 85 -4.66 -8.04 8.44
C CYS A 85 -4.42 -7.44 7.06
N GLU A 86 -5.25 -6.47 6.68
CA GLU A 86 -5.15 -5.75 5.41
C GLU A 86 -5.45 -4.25 5.58
N SER A 87 -4.88 -3.40 4.74
CA SER A 87 -5.07 -1.94 4.78
C SER A 87 -6.37 -1.47 4.11
N LEU A 88 -7.07 -2.35 3.38
CA LEU A 88 -8.33 -2.07 2.70
C LEU A 88 -9.13 -3.37 2.53
N HIS A 89 -10.36 -3.39 3.03
CA HIS A 89 -11.27 -4.53 2.88
C HIS A 89 -12.20 -4.30 1.67
N GLY A 90 -12.28 -5.28 0.77
CA GLY A 90 -13.28 -5.29 -0.32
C GLY A 90 -12.90 -4.57 -1.63
N SER A 91 -11.63 -4.19 -1.81
CA SER A 91 -11.08 -3.92 -3.14
C SER A 91 -10.01 -4.96 -3.43
N ASP A 92 -10.17 -5.66 -4.55
CA ASP A 92 -9.14 -6.55 -5.08
C ASP A 92 -7.82 -5.78 -5.27
N ILE A 93 -6.68 -6.42 -5.02
CA ILE A 93 -5.35 -5.86 -5.27
C ILE A 93 -4.86 -6.15 -6.70
N GLY A 94 -5.68 -6.83 -7.51
CA GLY A 94 -5.51 -7.00 -8.95
C GLY A 94 -6.52 -7.96 -9.56
N THR A 95 -6.87 -7.77 -10.84
CA THR A 95 -7.54 -8.77 -11.69
C THR A 95 -6.53 -9.67 -12.39
#